data_AF-A0A535DY90-F1
#
_entry.id   AF-A0A535DY90-F1
#
_cell.length_a   1.000
_cell.length_b   1.000
_cell.length_c   1.000
_cell.angle_alpha   90.00
_cell.angle_beta   90.00
_cell.angle_gamma   90.00
#
_symmetry.space_group_name_H-M   'P 1'
#
loop_
_entity.id
_entity.type
_entity.pdbx_description
1 polymer ?
#
loop_
_entity_poly.entity_id
_entity_poly.type
_entity_poly.pdbx_seq_one_letter_code
_entity_poly.pdbx_strand_id
1 'polypeptide(L)'
;MPRLPGRTGDEIRALQPAARDAWAEIEGSVLGSGLVDQTLKELCFRFLANDPDAREIERFAGRERAALEWTHAIAFDSDRADDALWSRLHSLFSEPELVDLGCAVGFELGRQHWRRSVGLPARGA
;
A
#
# COMPACT_ATOMS: atom_id res chain seq x y z
N MET A 1 -22.17 -0.93 7.59
CA MET A 1 -22.76 0.23 8.29
C MET A 1 -21.63 1.11 8.80
N PRO A 2 -21.66 2.44 8.60
CA PRO A 2 -20.67 3.35 9.15
C PRO A 2 -20.64 3.23 10.68
N ARG A 3 -19.46 2.99 11.27
CA ARG A 3 -19.31 2.96 12.73
C ARG A 3 -19.19 4.37 13.31
N LEU A 4 -18.77 5.32 12.48
CA LEU A 4 -18.58 6.74 12.80
C LEU A 4 -19.21 7.59 11.68
N PRO A 5 -20.54 7.75 11.65
CA PRO A 5 -21.26 8.38 10.55
C PRO A 5 -20.86 9.85 10.34
N GLY A 6 -20.77 10.25 9.08
CA GLY A 6 -20.52 11.65 8.68
C GLY A 6 -19.08 12.14 8.85
N ARG A 7 -18.13 11.26 9.20
CA ARG A 7 -16.71 11.60 9.33
C ARG A 7 -15.86 10.95 8.25
N THR A 8 -14.89 11.68 7.74
CA THR A 8 -13.79 11.20 6.91
C THR A 8 -12.76 10.42 7.73
N GLY A 9 -11.84 9.72 7.06
CA GLY A 9 -10.74 9.02 7.74
C GLY A 9 -9.89 9.97 8.61
N ASP A 10 -9.63 11.18 8.11
CA ASP A 10 -8.83 12.16 8.83
C ASP A 10 -9.57 12.77 10.02
N GLU A 11 -10.87 13.05 9.88
CA GLU A 11 -11.68 13.50 11.01
C GLU A 11 -11.78 12.44 12.11
N ILE A 12 -11.76 11.15 11.76
CA ILE A 12 -11.71 10.07 12.75
C ILE A 12 -10.34 10.02 13.43
N ARG A 13 -9.22 10.10 12.68
CA ARG A 13 -7.87 10.13 13.26
C ARG A 13 -7.65 11.36 14.14
N ALA A 14 -8.20 12.51 13.75
CA ALA A 14 -8.09 13.78 14.47
C ALA A 14 -8.72 13.76 15.87
N LEU A 15 -9.53 12.74 16.21
CA LEU A 15 -10.00 12.53 17.58
C LEU A 15 -8.85 12.20 18.55
N GLN A 16 -7.72 11.73 18.04
CA GLN A 16 -6.49 11.57 18.79
C GLN A 16 -5.35 12.32 18.08
N PRO A 17 -4.97 13.53 18.53
CA PRO A 17 -3.98 14.38 17.87
C PRO A 17 -2.66 13.66 17.52
N ALA A 18 -2.11 12.87 18.44
CA ALA A 18 -0.88 12.12 18.17
C ALA A 18 -1.02 11.12 17.00
N ALA A 19 -2.21 10.52 16.84
CA ALA A 19 -2.48 9.61 15.72
C ALA A 19 -2.65 10.37 14.40
N ARG A 20 -3.22 11.57 14.43
CA ARG A 20 -3.29 12.47 13.27
C ARG A 20 -1.90 12.90 12.82
N ASP A 21 -1.07 13.36 13.73
CA ASP A 21 0.25 13.91 13.41
C ASP A 21 1.16 12.83 12.82
N ALA A 22 1.20 11.64 13.45
CA ALA A 22 1.93 10.49 12.92
C ALA A 22 1.44 10.09 11.52
N TRP A 23 0.12 10.09 11.27
CA TRP A 23 -0.38 9.76 9.93
C TRP A 23 -0.06 10.82 8.89
N ALA A 24 -0.11 12.10 9.24
CA ALA A 24 0.26 13.18 8.33
C ALA A 24 1.73 13.07 7.90
N GLU A 25 2.62 12.70 8.83
CA GLU A 25 4.03 12.45 8.53
C GLU A 25 4.20 11.25 7.58
N ILE A 26 3.55 10.12 7.85
CA ILE A 26 3.63 8.92 6.99
C ILE A 26 3.07 9.21 5.59
N GLU A 27 1.96 9.96 5.49
CA GLU A 27 1.37 10.32 4.20
C GLU A 27 2.28 11.24 3.38
N GLY A 28 2.92 12.23 4.00
CA GLY A 28 3.85 13.14 3.32
C GLY A 28 5.21 12.52 2.98
N SER A 29 5.62 11.47 3.71
CA SER A 29 6.91 10.80 3.52
C SER A 29 6.78 9.49 2.73
N VAL A 30 6.46 8.39 3.40
CA VAL A 30 6.52 7.03 2.85
C VAL A 30 5.49 6.79 1.75
N LEU A 31 4.29 7.37 1.88
CA LEU A 31 3.21 7.12 0.93
C LEU A 31 3.21 8.09 -0.26
N GLY A 32 3.59 9.35 -0.06
CA GLY A 32 3.53 10.41 -1.09
C GLY A 32 4.88 10.88 -1.63
N SER A 33 5.99 10.36 -1.11
CA SER A 33 7.35 10.66 -1.52
C SER A 33 8.21 9.39 -1.40
N GLY A 34 9.53 9.49 -1.55
CA GLY A 34 10.47 8.37 -1.42
C GLY A 34 11.33 8.14 -2.65
N LEU A 35 11.91 6.95 -2.74
CA LEU A 35 12.85 6.55 -3.78
C LEU A 35 12.14 5.87 -4.96
N VAL A 36 11.08 5.11 -4.67
CA VAL A 36 10.30 4.43 -5.71
C VAL A 36 9.33 5.40 -6.35
N ASP A 37 9.26 5.33 -7.69
CA ASP A 37 8.33 6.11 -8.49
C ASP A 37 6.90 6.05 -7.94
N GLN A 38 6.26 7.21 -7.81
CA GLN A 38 4.95 7.33 -7.18
C GLN A 38 3.86 6.59 -7.97
N THR A 39 3.97 6.49 -9.29
CA THR A 39 2.99 5.75 -10.10
C THR A 39 3.03 4.25 -9.81
N LEU A 40 4.22 3.71 -9.52
CA LEU A 40 4.39 2.33 -9.11
C LEU A 40 3.84 2.07 -7.69
N LYS A 41 4.04 3.00 -6.76
CA LYS A 41 3.40 2.94 -5.42
C LYS A 41 1.89 2.97 -5.53
N GLU A 42 1.34 3.90 -6.33
CA GLU A 42 -0.11 4.01 -6.55
C GLU A 42 -0.69 2.77 -7.25
N LEU A 43 0.05 2.11 -8.15
CA LEU A 43 -0.35 0.81 -8.69
C LEU A 43 -0.54 -0.25 -7.59
N CYS A 44 0.43 -0.36 -6.67
CA CYS A 44 0.34 -1.28 -5.54
C CYS A 44 -0.82 -0.91 -4.59
N PHE A 45 -1.04 0.39 -4.36
CA PHE A 45 -2.16 0.86 -3.53
C PHE A 45 -3.52 0.53 -4.16
N ARG A 46 -3.66 0.68 -5.48
CA ARG A 46 -4.88 0.27 -6.21
C ARG A 46 -5.11 -1.23 -6.14
N PHE A 47 -4.05 -2.03 -6.23
CA PHE A 47 -4.14 -3.48 -6.00
C PHE A 47 -4.71 -3.80 -4.60
N LEU A 48 -4.19 -3.17 -3.54
CA LEU A 48 -4.72 -3.31 -2.17
C LEU A 48 -6.15 -2.76 -1.99
N ALA A 49 -6.49 -1.74 -2.79
CA ALA A 49 -7.82 -1.16 -2.89
C ALA A 49 -8.79 -2.03 -3.70
N ASN A 50 -8.34 -3.19 -4.18
CA ASN A 50 -9.16 -4.17 -4.88
C ASN A 50 -9.63 -3.71 -6.28
N ASP A 51 -8.92 -2.76 -6.90
CA ASP A 51 -9.15 -2.24 -8.27
C ASP A 51 -9.07 -3.37 -9.31
N PRO A 52 -10.10 -3.59 -10.15
CA PRO A 52 -10.11 -4.67 -11.14
C PRO A 52 -8.93 -4.60 -12.12
N ASP A 53 -8.50 -3.41 -12.54
CA ASP A 53 -7.42 -3.27 -13.53
C ASP A 53 -6.05 -3.59 -12.92
N ALA A 54 -5.87 -3.39 -11.61
CA ALA A 54 -4.62 -3.68 -10.92
C ALA A 54 -4.51 -5.14 -10.48
N ARG A 55 -5.63 -5.85 -10.28
CA ARG A 55 -5.64 -7.25 -9.80
C ARG A 55 -5.17 -8.27 -10.81
N GLU A 56 -5.25 -7.97 -12.10
CA GLU A 56 -4.77 -8.85 -13.16
C GLU A 56 -3.26 -8.70 -13.33
N ILE A 57 -2.49 -9.19 -12.34
CA ILE A 57 -1.03 -9.07 -12.26
C ILE A 57 -0.34 -9.52 -13.56
N GLU A 58 -0.89 -10.51 -14.23
CA GLU A 58 -0.38 -11.09 -15.48
C GLU A 58 -0.34 -10.08 -16.65
N ARG A 59 -1.10 -8.98 -16.58
CA ARG A 59 -1.07 -7.89 -17.57
C ARG A 59 0.16 -6.99 -17.45
N PHE A 60 0.88 -7.06 -16.33
CA PHE A 60 2.03 -6.24 -16.05
C PHE A 60 3.34 -7.00 -16.34
N ALA A 61 4.43 -6.26 -16.51
CA ALA A 61 5.76 -6.82 -16.73
C ALA A 61 6.84 -6.05 -15.94
N GLY A 62 8.04 -6.62 -15.88
CA GLY A 62 9.19 -5.97 -15.26
C GLY A 62 8.93 -5.53 -13.81
N ARG A 63 9.25 -4.26 -13.51
CA ARG A 63 9.11 -3.66 -12.17
C ARG A 63 7.67 -3.67 -11.66
N GLU A 64 6.69 -3.39 -12.51
CA GLU A 64 5.28 -3.37 -12.12
C GLU A 64 4.81 -4.74 -11.63
N ARG A 65 5.09 -5.79 -12.42
CA ARG A 65 4.71 -7.16 -12.04
C ARG A 65 5.40 -7.61 -10.77
N ALA A 66 6.71 -7.37 -10.65
CA ALA A 66 7.45 -7.76 -9.45
C ALA A 66 6.93 -7.03 -8.18
N ALA A 67 6.61 -5.75 -8.29
CA ALA A 67 6.02 -4.97 -7.20
C ALA A 67 4.63 -5.48 -6.81
N LEU A 68 3.77 -5.83 -7.78
CA LEU A 68 2.45 -6.39 -7.52
C LEU A 68 2.50 -7.79 -6.90
N GLU A 69 3.37 -8.67 -7.40
CA GLU A 69 3.58 -10.00 -6.82
C GLU A 69 4.08 -9.91 -5.37
N TRP A 70 4.99 -8.97 -5.10
CA TRP A 70 5.47 -8.73 -3.73
C TRP A 70 4.41 -8.07 -2.85
N THR A 71 3.60 -7.15 -3.38
CA THR A 71 2.45 -6.58 -2.68
C THR A 71 1.44 -7.66 -2.30
N HIS A 72 1.17 -8.62 -3.18
CA HIS A 72 0.34 -9.78 -2.86
C HIS A 72 0.97 -10.61 -1.74
N ALA A 73 2.28 -10.88 -1.78
CA ALA A 73 2.95 -11.64 -0.74
C ALA A 73 2.83 -10.96 0.63
N ILE A 74 3.09 -9.65 0.71
CA ILE A 74 2.94 -8.86 1.95
C ILE A 74 1.50 -8.90 2.48
N ALA A 75 0.50 -8.80 1.59
CA ALA A 75 -0.89 -8.65 2.01
C ALA A 75 -1.60 -9.95 2.38
N PHE A 76 -1.23 -11.07 1.74
CA PHE A 76 -2.05 -12.29 1.79
C PHE A 76 -1.28 -13.56 2.12
N ASP A 77 -0.02 -13.68 1.70
CA ASP A 77 0.74 -14.91 1.83
C ASP A 77 2.25 -14.62 1.76
N SER A 78 2.88 -14.48 2.93
CA SER A 78 4.30 -14.15 3.01
C SER A 78 5.20 -15.23 2.43
N ASP A 79 4.75 -16.47 2.34
CA ASP A 79 5.55 -17.59 1.82
C ASP A 79 5.76 -17.45 0.29
N ARG A 80 4.95 -16.63 -0.38
CA ARG A 80 5.15 -16.26 -1.79
C ARG A 80 6.32 -15.30 -2.02
N ALA A 81 6.88 -14.70 -0.97
CA ALA A 81 8.15 -13.99 -1.04
C ALA A 81 9.33 -14.99 -1.02
N ASP A 82 9.32 -15.91 -1.98
CA ASP A 82 10.33 -16.95 -2.15
C ASP A 82 11.62 -16.41 -2.80
N ASP A 83 12.64 -17.26 -2.89
CA ASP A 83 13.93 -16.91 -3.47
C ASP A 83 13.83 -16.45 -4.92
N ALA A 84 12.86 -16.97 -5.68
CA ALA A 84 12.66 -16.61 -7.09
C ALA A 84 12.04 -15.21 -7.22
N LEU A 85 11.12 -14.83 -6.33
CA LEU A 85 10.61 -13.46 -6.26
C LEU A 85 11.69 -12.51 -5.75
N TRP A 86 12.42 -12.86 -4.69
CA TRP A 86 13.53 -12.05 -4.18
C TRP A 86 14.62 -11.80 -5.21
N SER A 87 15.02 -12.83 -5.97
CA SER A 87 15.98 -12.68 -7.06
C SER A 87 15.50 -11.69 -8.13
N ARG A 88 14.23 -11.76 -8.52
CA ARG A 88 13.64 -10.80 -9.47
C ARG A 88 13.57 -9.39 -8.89
N LEU A 89 13.18 -9.24 -7.63
CA LEU A 89 13.14 -7.96 -6.92
C LEU A 89 14.53 -7.30 -6.91
N HIS A 90 15.57 -8.02 -6.50
CA HIS A 90 16.94 -7.48 -6.49
C HIS A 90 17.50 -7.20 -7.89
N SER A 91 17.03 -7.88 -8.94
CA SER A 91 17.41 -7.57 -10.31
C SER A 91 16.77 -6.29 -10.86
N LEU A 92 15.68 -5.84 -10.24
CA LEU A 92 14.84 -4.74 -10.73
C LEU A 92 14.86 -3.51 -9.82
N PHE A 93 15.18 -3.68 -8.54
CA PHE A 93 15.18 -2.66 -7.50
C PHE A 93 16.46 -2.72 -6.67
N SER A 94 16.92 -1.56 -6.22
CA SER A 94 17.91 -1.45 -5.16
C SER A 94 17.32 -1.79 -3.79
N GLU A 95 18.14 -2.17 -2.82
CA GLU A 95 17.66 -2.45 -1.45
C GLU A 95 16.92 -1.26 -0.80
N PRO A 96 17.38 0.00 -0.93
CA PRO A 96 16.64 1.15 -0.42
C PRO A 96 15.26 1.33 -1.08
N GLU A 97 15.14 1.05 -2.39
CA GLU A 97 13.83 1.06 -3.06
C GLU A 97 12.90 -0.04 -2.54
N LEU A 98 13.43 -1.23 -2.26
CA LEU A 98 12.65 -2.32 -1.68
C LEU A 98 12.15 -1.94 -0.28
N VAL A 99 12.99 -1.35 0.57
CA VAL A 99 12.57 -0.85 1.90
C VAL A 99 11.48 0.21 1.76
N ASP A 100 11.65 1.17 0.85
CA ASP A 100 10.68 2.23 0.60
C ASP A 100 9.32 1.66 0.12
N LEU A 101 9.33 0.80 -0.89
CA LEU A 101 8.13 0.17 -1.43
C LEU A 101 7.43 -0.74 -0.41
N GLY A 102 8.19 -1.58 0.31
CA GLY A 102 7.64 -2.50 1.30
C GLY A 102 6.96 -1.76 2.45
N CYS A 103 7.59 -0.70 2.95
CA CYS A 103 7.00 0.18 3.96
C CYS A 103 5.73 0.87 3.43
N ALA A 104 5.77 1.41 2.20
CA ALA A 104 4.61 2.05 1.59
C ALA A 104 3.42 1.08 1.47
N VAL A 105 3.66 -0.15 1.01
CA VAL A 105 2.65 -1.22 0.94
C VAL A 105 2.10 -1.56 2.31
N GLY A 106 2.96 -1.74 3.32
CA GLY A 106 2.53 -2.09 4.69
C GLY A 106 1.66 -0.99 5.33
N PHE A 107 2.07 0.27 5.22
CA PHE A 107 1.27 1.40 5.73
C PHE A 107 -0.06 1.52 4.99
N GLU A 108 -0.07 1.36 3.66
CA GLU A 108 -1.31 1.43 2.89
C GLU A 108 -2.26 0.29 3.24
N LEU A 109 -1.76 -0.93 3.38
CA LEU A 109 -2.54 -2.09 3.79
C LEU A 109 -3.25 -1.84 5.12
N GLY A 110 -2.51 -1.35 6.12
CA GLY A 110 -3.05 -0.98 7.42
C GLY A 110 -4.12 0.12 7.32
N ARG A 111 -3.85 1.17 6.52
CA ARG A 111 -4.80 2.26 6.27
C ARG A 111 -6.11 1.75 5.67
N GLN A 112 -6.04 0.90 4.65
CA GLN A 112 -7.19 0.34 3.94
C GLN A 112 -8.03 -0.56 4.85
N HIS A 113 -7.40 -1.45 5.62
CA HIS A 113 -8.12 -2.33 6.56
C HIS A 113 -8.79 -1.54 7.68
N TRP A 114 -8.08 -0.59 8.27
CA TRP A 114 -8.64 0.26 9.31
C TRP A 114 -9.86 1.03 8.81
N ARG A 115 -9.76 1.68 7.63
CA ARG A 115 -10.89 2.41 7.00
C ARG A 115 -12.12 1.53 6.83
N ARG A 116 -11.95 0.32 6.27
CA ARG A 116 -13.06 -0.63 6.09
C ARG A 116 -13.69 -1.03 7.43
N SER A 117 -12.88 -1.24 8.47
CA SER A 117 -13.37 -1.64 9.81
C SER A 117 -14.26 -0.58 10.47
N VAL A 118 -14.02 0.71 10.18
CA VAL A 118 -14.84 1.83 10.67
C VAL A 118 -15.98 2.21 9.72
N GLY A 119 -16.12 1.49 8.60
CA GLY A 119 -17.17 1.66 7.60
C GLY A 119 -16.91 2.77 6.58
N LEU A 120 -15.64 3.14 6.37
CA LEU A 120 -15.20 3.99 5.28
C LEU A 120 -14.82 3.17 4.04
N PRO A 121 -14.97 3.73 2.83
CA PRO A 121 -14.48 3.09 1.62
C PRO A 121 -12.95 2.97 1.63
N ALA A 122 -12.45 2.05 0.82
CA ALA A 122 -11.05 1.98 0.44
C ALA A 122 -10.58 3.34 -0.14
N ARG A 123 -9.28 3.64 -0.11
CA ARG A 123 -8.77 4.83 -0.82
C ARG A 123 -9.08 4.68 -2.33
N GLY A 124 -9.65 5.72 -2.93
CA GLY A 124 -9.99 5.75 -4.36
C GLY A 124 -11.34 5.12 -4.76
N ALA A 125 -12.14 4.67 -3.78
CA ALA A 125 -13.49 4.13 -3.99
C ALA A 125 -14.60 5.11 -3.56
#